data_AF-A0A3D2W587-F1
#
_entry.id   AF-A0A3D2W587-F1
#
_cell.length_a   1.000
_cell.length_b   1.000
_cell.length_c   1.000
_cell.angle_alpha   90.00
_cell.angle_beta   90.00
_cell.angle_gamma   90.00
#
_symmetry.space_group_name_H-M   'P 1'
#
loop_
_entity.id
_entity.type
_entity.pdbx_description
1 polymer ?
#
loop_
_entity_poly.entity_id
_entity_poly.type
_entity_poly.pdbx_seq_one_letter_code
_entity_poly.pdbx_strand_id
1 'polypeptide(L)'
;MKKSTYRPAVLKTASVSTDEFLSGALDREIRTRIKAVVDTEAPVSERLLIKHVINSFGIQKAGVNVRDVMMKNISALKLKTTADKDIVTYWKNGQMPETWNVFRVPASEEEKRDVLDVAKEEIAAAAASLIRGKKDVPYGDLARETAQLLGYTRMGNNVVDMIKKGIDTAVKRGYLKKKGSLYSEGKI
;
A
#
# COMPACT_ATOMS: atom_id res chain seq x y z
N MET A 1 -4.61 13.45 -10.99
CA MET A 1 -3.86 12.41 -10.24
C MET A 1 -2.41 12.84 -10.14
N LYS A 2 -1.77 12.67 -8.98
CA LYS A 2 -0.39 13.11 -8.71
C LYS A 2 0.54 11.89 -8.64
N LYS A 3 1.54 11.86 -9.51
CA LYS A 3 2.64 10.89 -9.44
C LYS A 3 3.61 11.29 -8.33
N SER A 4 4.12 10.31 -7.59
CA SER A 4 5.23 10.45 -6.64
C SER A 4 6.16 9.23 -6.75
N THR A 5 7.34 9.31 -6.16
CA THR A 5 8.24 8.17 -6.00
C THR A 5 8.01 7.54 -4.63
N TYR A 6 8.01 6.21 -4.55
CA TYR A 6 7.99 5.48 -3.29
C TYR A 6 9.38 5.54 -2.63
N ARG A 7 9.43 5.68 -1.30
CA ARG A 7 10.67 5.63 -0.53
C ARG A 7 10.39 4.87 0.77
N PRO A 8 11.10 3.77 1.07
CA PRO A 8 10.93 3.06 2.33
C PRO A 8 11.43 3.91 3.50
N ALA A 9 10.86 3.71 4.69
CA ALA A 9 11.32 4.34 5.90
C ALA A 9 12.69 3.80 6.30
N VAL A 10 13.59 4.70 6.69
CA VAL A 10 14.90 4.34 7.24
C VAL A 10 14.76 4.27 8.75
N LEU A 11 14.79 3.05 9.29
CA LEU A 11 14.72 2.79 10.73
C LEU A 11 16.10 2.54 11.31
N LYS A 12 16.31 2.97 12.56
CA LYS A 12 17.48 2.54 13.34
C LYS A 12 17.41 1.03 13.53
N THR A 13 18.50 0.35 13.18
CA THR A 13 18.61 -1.10 13.37
C THR A 13 19.15 -1.40 14.76
N ALA A 14 18.60 -2.44 15.38
CA ALA A 14 19.09 -3.08 16.59
C ALA A 14 18.89 -4.58 16.42
N SER A 15 19.79 -5.41 16.94
CA SER A 15 19.62 -6.86 16.95
C SER A 15 19.20 -7.27 18.35
N VAL A 16 17.96 -7.71 18.50
CA VAL A 16 17.41 -8.19 19.79
C VAL A 16 17.06 -9.67 19.67
N SER A 17 17.00 -10.37 20.80
CA SER A 17 16.49 -11.74 20.78
C SER A 17 14.98 -11.76 20.55
N THR A 18 14.47 -12.87 20.02
CA THR A 18 13.02 -13.04 19.88
C THR A 18 12.31 -12.95 21.24
N ASP A 19 12.89 -13.54 22.29
CA ASP A 19 12.31 -13.52 23.63
C ASP A 19 12.22 -12.09 24.19
N GLU A 20 13.25 -11.28 23.96
CA GLU A 20 13.24 -9.86 24.33
C GLU A 20 12.14 -9.10 23.60
N PHE A 21 11.98 -9.33 22.28
CA PHE A 21 10.90 -8.74 21.49
C PHE A 21 9.51 -9.15 21.99
N LEU A 22 9.35 -10.41 22.40
CA LEU A 22 8.08 -10.94 22.89
C LEU A 22 7.76 -10.54 24.35
N SER A 23 8.76 -10.12 25.13
CA SER A 23 8.61 -9.77 26.54
C SER A 23 7.71 -8.55 26.81
N GLY A 24 7.47 -7.72 25.80
CA GLY A 24 6.75 -6.45 25.93
C GLY A 24 7.61 -5.28 26.43
N ALA A 25 8.87 -5.51 26.84
CA ALA A 25 9.78 -4.44 27.24
C ALA A 25 10.03 -3.42 26.12
N LEU A 26 9.98 -3.88 24.86
CA LEU A 26 10.21 -3.07 23.67
C LEU A 26 8.94 -2.39 23.11
N ASP A 27 7.78 -2.53 23.76
CA ASP A 27 6.49 -2.02 23.26
C ASP A 27 6.52 -0.52 22.90
N ARG A 28 7.20 0.31 23.71
CA ARG A 28 7.36 1.75 23.42
C ARG A 28 8.19 1.99 22.16
N GLU A 29 9.26 1.23 21.97
CA GLU A 29 10.13 1.35 20.82
C GLU A 29 9.47 0.82 19.55
N ILE A 30 8.77 -0.32 19.64
CA ILE A 30 7.94 -0.88 18.56
C ILE A 30 6.95 0.18 18.06
N ARG A 31 6.20 0.82 18.96
CA ARG A 31 5.26 1.89 18.60
C ARG A 31 5.95 3.10 17.97
N THR A 32 7.15 3.44 18.41
CA THR A 32 7.95 4.53 17.82
C THR A 32 8.33 4.22 16.38
N ARG A 33 8.79 2.98 16.12
CA ARG A 33 9.15 2.53 14.76
C ARG A 33 7.94 2.38 13.86
N ILE A 34 6.79 1.90 14.37
CA ILE A 34 5.52 1.88 13.62
C ILE A 34 5.15 3.29 13.15
N LYS A 35 5.19 4.29 14.04
CA LYS A 35 4.90 5.68 13.68
C LYS A 35 5.85 6.21 12.60
N ALA A 36 7.15 5.96 12.74
CA ALA A 36 8.14 6.38 11.75
C ALA A 36 7.88 5.78 10.35
N VAL A 37 7.50 4.50 10.28
CA VAL A 37 7.09 3.85 9.02
C VAL A 37 5.82 4.51 8.47
N VAL A 38 4.78 4.68 9.29
CA VAL A 38 3.50 5.26 8.84
C VAL A 38 3.68 6.72 8.38
N ASP A 39 4.46 7.53 9.08
CA ASP A 39 4.69 8.94 8.72
C ASP A 39 5.37 9.09 7.35
N THR A 40 6.25 8.15 7.02
CA THR A 40 7.03 8.13 5.78
C THR A 40 6.29 7.43 4.64
N GLU A 41 5.72 6.26 4.92
CA GLU A 41 5.26 5.31 3.91
C GLU A 41 3.74 5.25 3.76
N ALA A 42 2.95 5.92 4.60
CA ALA A 42 1.50 5.89 4.44
C ALA A 42 1.03 6.46 3.09
N PRO A 43 0.11 5.79 2.37
CA PRO A 43 -0.56 4.53 2.76
C PRO A 43 0.37 3.31 2.73
N VAL A 44 0.40 2.50 3.79
CA VAL A 44 1.28 1.33 3.92
C VAL A 44 0.47 0.08 4.29
N SER A 45 0.72 -1.06 3.65
CA SER A 45 0.03 -2.31 4.00
C SER A 45 0.47 -2.80 5.39
N GLU A 46 -0.41 -3.54 6.06
CA GLU A 46 -0.08 -4.21 7.32
C GLU A 46 1.13 -5.14 7.17
N ARG A 47 1.18 -5.90 6.06
CA ARG A 47 2.27 -6.82 5.78
C ARG A 47 3.62 -6.10 5.68
N LEU A 48 3.67 -4.99 4.95
CA LEU A 48 4.90 -4.22 4.76
C LEU A 48 5.31 -3.49 6.05
N LEU A 49 4.34 -2.91 6.76
CA LEU A 49 4.56 -2.27 8.05
C LEU A 49 5.18 -3.24 9.06
N ILE A 50 4.59 -4.43 9.22
CA ILE A 50 5.12 -5.47 10.12
C ILE A 50 6.54 -5.84 9.70
N LYS A 51 6.76 -6.12 8.41
CA LYS A 51 8.07 -6.50 7.87
C LYS A 51 9.15 -5.45 8.18
N HIS A 52 8.89 -4.16 7.94
CA HIS A 52 9.87 -3.11 8.19
C HIS A 52 10.21 -2.98 9.67
N VAL A 53 9.20 -3.02 10.54
CA VAL A 53 9.43 -2.92 11.99
C VAL A 53 10.21 -4.12 12.51
N ILE A 54 9.82 -5.37 12.21
CA ILE A 54 10.54 -6.53 12.74
C ILE A 54 11.97 -6.63 12.20
N ASN A 55 12.20 -6.30 10.92
CA ASN A 55 13.53 -6.32 10.32
C ASN A 55 14.46 -5.31 11.00
N SER A 56 13.93 -4.16 11.43
CA SER A 56 14.71 -3.18 12.18
C SER A 56 15.18 -3.71 13.55
N PHE A 57 14.54 -4.75 14.09
CA PHE A 57 14.93 -5.46 15.31
C PHE A 57 15.80 -6.70 15.04
N GLY A 58 16.23 -6.92 13.78
CA GLY A 58 17.00 -8.10 13.38
C GLY A 58 16.16 -9.37 13.20
N ILE A 59 14.84 -9.27 13.32
CA ILE A 59 13.91 -10.40 13.17
C ILE A 59 13.48 -10.51 11.70
N GLN A 60 13.79 -11.63 11.06
CA GLN A 60 13.52 -11.81 9.62
C GLN A 60 12.09 -12.26 9.29
N LYS A 61 11.42 -12.96 10.23
CA LYS A 61 10.11 -13.59 10.01
C LYS A 61 9.16 -13.29 11.16
N ALA A 62 7.95 -12.86 10.82
CA ALA A 62 6.86 -12.75 11.79
C ALA A 62 6.14 -14.10 11.92
N GLY A 63 6.58 -14.92 12.88
CA GLY A 63 5.76 -16.02 13.40
C GLY A 63 4.52 -15.50 14.13
N VAL A 64 3.61 -16.39 14.53
CA VAL A 64 2.34 -16.02 15.19
C VAL A 64 2.57 -15.07 16.37
N ASN A 65 3.45 -15.43 17.31
CA ASN A 65 3.71 -14.60 18.50
C ASN A 65 4.27 -13.21 18.17
N VAL A 66 5.18 -13.12 17.19
CA VAL A 66 5.74 -11.82 16.74
C VAL A 66 4.64 -10.98 16.10
N ARG A 67 3.74 -11.62 15.33
CA ARG A 67 2.59 -10.96 14.74
C ARG A 67 1.65 -10.45 15.82
N ASP A 68 1.36 -11.23 16.85
CA ASP A 68 0.47 -10.83 17.95
C ASP A 68 1.00 -9.61 18.71
N VAL A 69 2.30 -9.57 19.01
CA VAL A 69 2.96 -8.40 19.62
C VAL A 69 2.87 -7.17 18.71
N MET A 70 3.07 -7.36 17.40
CA MET A 70 2.91 -6.27 16.43
C MET A 70 1.45 -5.77 16.39
N MET A 71 0.47 -6.67 16.30
CA MET A 71 -0.94 -6.31 16.22
C MET A 71 -1.42 -5.63 17.50
N LYS A 72 -1.00 -6.08 18.67
CA LYS A 72 -1.23 -5.40 19.96
C LYS A 72 -0.74 -3.96 19.91
N ASN A 73 0.51 -3.75 19.47
CA ASN A 73 1.11 -2.42 19.44
C ASN A 73 0.52 -1.51 18.35
N ILE A 74 0.18 -2.04 17.18
CA ILE A 74 -0.50 -1.29 16.12
C ILE A 74 -1.90 -0.86 16.59
N SER A 75 -2.65 -1.76 17.23
CA SER A 75 -4.01 -1.48 17.72
C SER A 75 -4.01 -0.37 18.78
N ALA A 76 -3.00 -0.33 19.64
CA ALA A 76 -2.83 0.72 20.64
C ALA A 76 -2.63 2.12 20.04
N LEU A 77 -2.16 2.21 18.79
CA LEU A 77 -1.94 3.48 18.10
C LEU A 77 -3.19 4.05 17.44
N LYS A 78 -4.27 3.26 17.31
CA LYS A 78 -5.56 3.68 16.71
C LYS A 78 -5.38 4.40 15.36
N LEU A 79 -4.50 3.86 14.53
CA LEU A 79 -4.21 4.41 13.21
C LEU A 79 -5.44 4.35 12.32
N LYS A 80 -5.59 5.34 11.43
CA LYS A 80 -6.63 5.29 10.38
C LYS A 80 -6.32 4.13 9.43
N THR A 81 -7.34 3.34 9.09
CA THR A 81 -7.19 2.19 8.19
C THR A 81 -8.24 2.17 7.09
N THR A 82 -7.88 1.55 5.98
CA THR A 82 -8.84 0.98 5.03
C THR A 82 -8.60 -0.52 4.95
N ALA A 83 -9.68 -1.29 4.81
CA ALA A 83 -9.62 -2.75 4.66
C ALA A 83 -10.33 -3.18 3.37
N ASP A 84 -9.79 -4.19 2.70
CA ASP A 84 -10.42 -4.88 1.58
C ASP A 84 -10.11 -6.37 1.68
N LYS A 85 -11.11 -7.17 2.08
CA LYS A 85 -10.92 -8.57 2.47
C LYS A 85 -9.79 -8.67 3.51
N ASP A 86 -8.69 -9.31 3.15
CA ASP A 86 -7.55 -9.59 4.03
C ASP A 86 -6.42 -8.54 3.91
N ILE A 87 -6.60 -7.48 3.12
CA ILE A 87 -5.59 -6.43 2.95
C ILE A 87 -5.99 -5.21 3.76
N VAL A 88 -5.25 -4.98 4.86
CA VAL A 88 -5.36 -3.78 5.69
C VAL A 88 -4.28 -2.79 5.27
N THR A 89 -4.66 -1.53 5.07
CA THR A 89 -3.78 -0.41 4.76
C THR A 89 -3.87 0.64 5.86
N TYR A 90 -2.72 1.07 6.37
CA TYR A 90 -2.59 2.12 7.38
C TYR A 90 -2.30 3.46 6.75
N TRP A 91 -2.94 4.49 7.30
CA TRP A 91 -2.87 5.86 6.84
C TRP A 91 -2.32 6.75 7.95
N LYS A 92 -1.51 7.74 7.59
CA LYS A 92 -1.09 8.77 8.54
C LYS A 92 -2.16 9.84 8.71
N ASN A 93 -2.07 10.57 9.81
CA ASN A 93 -3.00 11.65 10.11
C ASN A 93 -3.01 12.71 8.99
N GLY A 94 -4.19 13.25 8.72
CA GLY A 94 -4.41 14.21 7.64
C GLY A 94 -4.59 13.60 6.24
N GLN A 95 -4.30 12.31 6.04
CA GLN A 95 -4.63 11.64 4.78
C GLN A 95 -6.11 11.25 4.74
N MET A 96 -6.71 11.41 3.57
CA MET A 96 -8.11 11.09 3.27
C MET A 96 -8.13 9.93 2.27
N PRO A 97 -8.33 8.67 2.73
CA PRO A 97 -8.39 7.53 1.84
C PRO A 97 -9.40 7.71 0.72
N GLU A 98 -10.57 8.25 1.01
CA GLU A 98 -11.71 8.46 0.13
C GLU A 98 -11.42 9.37 -1.08
N THR A 99 -10.59 10.40 -0.88
CA THR A 99 -10.20 11.37 -1.92
C THR A 99 -8.74 11.20 -2.36
N TRP A 100 -8.09 10.11 -1.94
CA TRP A 100 -6.69 9.85 -2.24
C TRP A 100 -6.45 9.79 -3.75
N ASN A 101 -5.62 10.70 -4.25
CA ASN A 101 -5.37 10.93 -5.67
C ASN A 101 -3.87 10.86 -6.03
N VAL A 102 -3.05 10.30 -5.13
CA VAL A 102 -1.61 10.13 -5.28
C VAL A 102 -1.29 8.66 -5.56
N PHE A 103 -0.39 8.40 -6.50
CA PHE A 103 0.16 7.07 -6.73
C PHE A 103 1.69 7.13 -6.72
N ARG A 104 2.32 6.14 -6.08
CA ARG A 104 3.78 6.07 -6.02
C ARG A 104 4.34 4.98 -6.92
N VAL A 105 5.28 5.37 -7.77
CA VAL A 105 6.06 4.46 -8.61
C VAL A 105 7.40 4.11 -7.93
N PRO A 106 7.98 2.94 -8.20
CA PRO A 106 9.33 2.62 -7.71
C PRO A 106 10.40 3.56 -8.29
N ALA A 107 11.47 3.83 -7.53
CA ALA A 107 12.66 4.51 -8.06
C ALA A 107 13.59 3.55 -8.82
N SER A 108 13.63 2.28 -8.38
CA SER A 108 14.38 1.18 -9.00
C SER A 108 13.62 -0.15 -8.84
N GLU A 109 14.09 -1.22 -9.48
CA GLU A 109 13.47 -2.54 -9.35
C GLU A 109 13.53 -3.09 -7.91
N GLU A 110 14.58 -2.74 -7.15
CA GLU A 110 14.78 -3.16 -5.76
C GLU A 110 13.80 -2.46 -4.80
N GLU A 111 13.37 -1.24 -5.14
CA GLU A 111 12.37 -0.47 -4.38
C GLU A 111 10.93 -0.75 -4.81
N LYS A 112 10.73 -1.71 -5.73
CA LYS A 112 9.40 -2.13 -6.16
C LYS A 112 8.67 -2.88 -5.05
N ARG A 113 7.53 -2.32 -4.66
CA ARG A 113 6.60 -2.98 -3.73
C ARG A 113 5.95 -4.17 -4.42
N ASP A 114 5.75 -5.25 -3.66
CA ASP A 114 4.80 -6.29 -4.05
C ASP A 114 3.42 -5.67 -4.24
N VAL A 115 2.65 -6.13 -5.23
CA VAL A 115 1.36 -5.52 -5.58
C VAL A 115 0.35 -5.57 -4.43
N LEU A 116 0.46 -6.56 -3.53
CA LEU A 116 -0.36 -6.66 -2.33
C LEU A 116 0.02 -5.63 -1.26
N ASP A 117 1.18 -4.97 -1.40
CA ASP A 117 1.61 -3.84 -0.56
C ASP A 117 1.28 -2.48 -1.17
N VAL A 118 0.64 -2.46 -2.35
CA VAL A 118 0.15 -1.23 -2.97
C VAL A 118 -1.33 -1.05 -2.61
N ALA A 119 -1.63 0.06 -1.95
CA ALA A 119 -3.00 0.40 -1.59
C ALA A 119 -3.87 0.50 -2.85
N LYS A 120 -5.09 -0.05 -2.83
CA LYS A 120 -6.02 0.00 -3.97
C LYS A 120 -6.31 1.44 -4.40
N GLU A 121 -6.22 2.38 -3.47
CA GLU A 121 -6.34 3.82 -3.69
C GLU A 121 -5.21 4.39 -4.55
N GLU A 122 -3.98 3.91 -4.38
CA GLU A 122 -2.87 4.28 -5.25
C GLU A 122 -3.05 3.69 -6.65
N ILE A 123 -3.52 2.43 -6.75
CA ILE A 123 -3.81 1.79 -8.03
C ILE A 123 -4.94 2.54 -8.76
N ALA A 124 -5.98 2.96 -8.03
CA ALA A 124 -7.07 3.76 -8.57
C ALA A 124 -6.59 5.11 -9.13
N ALA A 125 -5.72 5.81 -8.38
CA ALA A 125 -5.10 7.04 -8.83
C ALA A 125 -4.18 6.83 -10.04
N ALA A 126 -3.45 5.72 -10.12
CA ALA A 126 -2.62 5.37 -11.26
C ALA A 126 -3.48 5.13 -12.52
N ALA A 127 -4.52 4.30 -12.43
CA ALA A 127 -5.42 4.02 -13.54
C ALA A 127 -6.11 5.29 -14.06
N ALA A 128 -6.60 6.14 -13.16
CA ALA A 128 -7.23 7.40 -13.55
C ALA A 128 -6.26 8.40 -14.18
N SER A 129 -4.96 8.32 -13.86
CA SER A 129 -3.94 9.16 -14.49
C SER A 129 -3.75 8.84 -15.98
N LEU A 130 -3.95 7.58 -16.39
CA LEU A 130 -3.75 7.09 -17.75
C LEU A 130 -4.90 7.43 -18.71
N ILE A 131 -6.09 7.70 -18.16
CA ILE A 131 -7.31 7.96 -18.93
C ILE A 131 -7.52 9.45 -19.20
N ARG A 132 -6.81 10.35 -18.50
CA ARG A 132 -6.94 11.79 -18.70
C ARG A 132 -6.79 12.18 -20.18
N GLY A 133 -7.84 12.78 -20.75
CA GLY A 133 -7.87 13.17 -22.17
C GLY A 133 -8.11 12.03 -23.19
N LYS A 134 -8.27 10.78 -22.74
CA LYS A 134 -8.65 9.63 -23.58
C LYS A 134 -10.15 9.33 -23.45
N LYS A 135 -10.76 8.85 -24.54
CA LYS A 135 -12.13 8.32 -24.54
C LYS A 135 -12.11 6.83 -24.81
N ASP A 136 -13.04 6.10 -24.19
CA ASP A 136 -13.33 4.69 -24.49
C ASP A 136 -12.11 3.75 -24.49
N VAL A 137 -11.33 3.76 -23.40
CA VAL A 137 -10.17 2.88 -23.20
C VAL A 137 -10.65 1.47 -22.80
N PRO A 138 -10.27 0.41 -23.55
CA PRO A 138 -10.61 -0.96 -23.17
C PRO A 138 -10.02 -1.38 -21.82
N TYR A 139 -10.74 -2.21 -21.07
CA TYR A 139 -10.26 -2.75 -19.78
C TYR A 139 -8.87 -3.38 -19.85
N GLY A 140 -8.62 -4.21 -20.86
CA GLY A 140 -7.36 -4.93 -21.01
C GLY A 140 -6.16 -3.99 -21.16
N ASP A 141 -6.35 -2.89 -21.90
CA ASP A 141 -5.33 -1.88 -22.11
C ASP A 141 -5.11 -1.06 -20.84
N LEU A 142 -6.19 -0.60 -20.21
CA LEU A 142 -6.10 0.12 -18.94
C LEU A 142 -5.41 -0.70 -17.86
N ALA A 143 -5.76 -1.98 -17.71
CA ALA A 143 -5.18 -2.86 -16.71
C ALA A 143 -3.68 -3.07 -16.95
N ARG A 144 -3.28 -3.35 -18.18
CA ARG A 144 -1.89 -3.54 -18.58
C ARG A 144 -1.06 -2.27 -18.42
N GLU A 145 -1.55 -1.13 -18.88
CA GLU A 145 -0.87 0.17 -18.73
C GLU A 145 -0.74 0.56 -17.24
N THR A 146 -1.77 0.30 -16.42
CA THR A 146 -1.71 0.58 -14.98
C THR A 146 -0.66 -0.29 -14.29
N ALA A 147 -0.61 -1.58 -14.61
CA ALA A 147 0.40 -2.49 -14.08
C ALA A 147 1.82 -2.04 -14.46
N GLN A 148 2.04 -1.70 -15.73
CA GLN A 148 3.32 -1.19 -16.23
C GLN A 148 3.73 0.12 -15.56
N LEU A 149 2.79 1.06 -15.40
CA LEU A 149 3.04 2.34 -14.72
C LEU A 149 3.52 2.16 -13.28
N LEU A 150 3.06 1.10 -12.59
CA LEU A 150 3.45 0.76 -11.23
C LEU A 150 4.71 -0.14 -11.17
N GLY A 151 5.34 -0.47 -12.30
CA GLY A 151 6.57 -1.27 -12.38
C GLY A 151 6.36 -2.78 -12.52
N TYR A 152 5.13 -3.24 -12.79
CA TYR A 152 4.84 -4.66 -12.98
C TYR A 152 4.88 -5.03 -14.46
N THR A 153 5.91 -5.79 -14.85
CA THR A 153 6.07 -6.29 -16.23
C THR A 153 5.29 -7.58 -16.51
N ARG A 154 4.99 -8.36 -15.46
CA ARG A 154 4.19 -9.60 -15.54
C ARG A 154 2.88 -9.45 -14.78
N MET A 155 1.77 -9.83 -15.41
CA MET A 155 0.44 -9.83 -14.79
C MET A 155 0.10 -11.21 -14.21
N GLY A 156 0.78 -11.59 -13.13
CA GLY A 156 0.36 -12.78 -12.34
C GLY A 156 -0.97 -12.55 -11.63
N ASN A 157 -1.56 -13.62 -11.06
CA ASN A 157 -2.89 -13.58 -10.42
C ASN A 157 -3.06 -12.41 -9.44
N ASN A 158 -2.10 -12.21 -8.51
CA ASN A 158 -2.15 -11.11 -7.55
C ASN A 158 -2.15 -9.73 -8.21
N VAL A 159 -1.38 -9.56 -9.30
CA VAL A 159 -1.33 -8.30 -10.04
C VAL A 159 -2.66 -8.05 -10.73
N VAL A 160 -3.19 -9.05 -11.45
CA VAL A 160 -4.50 -8.94 -12.13
C VAL A 160 -5.60 -8.57 -11.13
N ASP A 161 -5.65 -9.25 -9.99
CA ASP A 161 -6.67 -9.02 -8.97
C ASP A 161 -6.57 -7.63 -8.34
N MET A 162 -5.37 -7.18 -8.00
CA MET A 162 -5.16 -5.86 -7.39
C MET A 162 -5.40 -4.72 -8.38
N ILE A 163 -4.99 -4.89 -9.64
CA ILE A 163 -5.28 -3.91 -10.71
C ILE A 163 -6.78 -3.81 -10.95
N LYS A 164 -7.49 -4.94 -11.03
CA LYS A 164 -8.95 -4.97 -11.13
C LYS A 164 -9.60 -4.22 -9.98
N LYS A 165 -9.20 -4.52 -8.73
CA LYS A 165 -9.70 -3.84 -7.52
C LYS A 165 -9.44 -2.33 -7.56
N GLY A 166 -8.26 -1.92 -8.01
CA GLY A 166 -7.91 -0.50 -8.16
C GLY A 166 -8.78 0.21 -9.20
N ILE A 167 -8.99 -0.40 -10.38
CA ILE A 167 -9.87 0.14 -11.42
C ILE A 167 -11.32 0.22 -10.92
N ASP A 168 -11.82 -0.83 -10.27
CA ASP A 168 -13.16 -0.83 -9.67
C ASP A 168 -13.29 0.25 -8.58
N THR A 169 -12.23 0.47 -7.80
CA THR A 169 -12.16 1.56 -6.81
C THR A 169 -12.20 2.94 -7.47
N ALA A 170 -11.49 3.12 -8.59
CA ALA A 170 -11.53 4.37 -9.35
C ALA A 170 -12.93 4.65 -9.93
N VAL A 171 -13.65 3.61 -10.36
CA VAL A 171 -15.06 3.75 -10.80
C VAL A 171 -15.96 4.11 -9.63
N LYS A 172 -15.86 3.40 -8.49
CA LYS A 172 -16.66 3.68 -7.28
C LYS A 172 -16.47 5.11 -6.76
N ARG A 173 -15.28 5.67 -6.91
CA ARG A 173 -14.93 7.04 -6.52
C ARG A 173 -15.28 8.10 -7.56
N GLY A 174 -15.78 7.69 -8.72
CA GLY A 174 -16.12 8.60 -9.81
C GLY A 174 -14.91 9.14 -10.58
N TYR A 175 -13.69 8.64 -10.33
CA TYR A 175 -12.50 8.99 -11.10
C TYR A 175 -12.54 8.43 -12.53
N LEU A 176 -13.20 7.27 -12.69
CA LEU A 176 -13.44 6.63 -13.97
C LEU A 176 -14.94 6.40 -14.18
N LYS A 177 -15.38 6.43 -15.43
CA LYS A 177 -16.68 5.94 -15.86
C LYS A 177 -16.50 4.63 -16.61
N LYS A 178 -17.42 3.70 -16.40
CA LYS A 178 -17.45 2.41 -17.09
C LYS A 178 -18.67 2.32 -18.01
N LYS A 179 -18.46 1.94 -19.27
CA LYS A 179 -19.51 1.64 -20.26
C LYS A 179 -19.20 0.29 -20.89
N GLY A 180 -19.82 -0.78 -20.41
CA GLY A 180 -19.47 -2.14 -20.81
C GLY A 180 -18.02 -2.49 -20.41
N SER A 181 -17.18 -2.78 -21.40
CA SER A 181 -15.73 -3.04 -21.23
C SER A 181 -14.84 -1.81 -21.42
N LEU A 182 -15.43 -0.64 -21.70
CA LEU A 182 -14.73 0.60 -21.99
C LEU A 182 -14.76 1.54 -20.78
N TYR A 183 -13.67 2.27 -20.59
CA TYR A 183 -13.45 3.20 -19.49
C TYR A 183 -13.12 4.58 -20.01
N SER A 184 -13.65 5.61 -19.37
CA SER A 184 -13.41 7.02 -19.72
C SER A 184 -13.25 7.88 -18.47
N GLU A 185 -12.83 9.12 -18.65
CA GLU A 185 -12.60 10.05 -17.55
C GLU A 185 -13.89 10.34 -16.77
N GLY A 186 -13.78 10.25 -15.45
CA GLY A 186 -14.85 10.53 -14.51
C GLY A 186 -14.93 12.01 -14.13
N LYS A 187 -15.65 12.31 -13.04
CA LYS A 187 -15.69 13.66 -12.47
C LYS A 187 -14.64 13.69 -11.34
N ILE A 188 -13.57 14.46 -11.55
CA ILE A 188 -12.52 14.70 -10.54
C ILE A 188 -12.89 15.95 -9.75
#